data_AF-A0A959SRS0-F1
#
_entry.id   AF-A0A959SRS0-F1
#
_cell.length_a   1.000
_cell.length_b   1.000
_cell.length_c   1.000
_cell.angle_alpha   90.00
_cell.angle_beta   90.00
_cell.angle_gamma   90.00
#
_symmetry.space_group_name_H-M   'P 1'
#
loop_
_entity.id
_entity.type
_entity.pdbx_description
1 polymer ?
#
loop_
_entity_poly.entity_id
_entity_poly.type
_entity_poly.pdbx_seq_one_letter_code
_entity_poly.pdbx_strand_id
1 'polypeptide(L)' 'MTKQAIIERTLSILNNMPRKGADEVLDFANLLLKRHEERTLSQGLSQLSAGSAAMDFLQEEEDLYTLADLKQVYHG' A
#
# COMPACT_ATOMS: atom_id res chain seq x y z
N MET A 1 23.27 -15.82 6.09
CA MET A 1 24.22 -14.80 5.54
C MET A 1 24.03 -13.52 6.32
N THR A 2 25.10 -12.79 6.64
CA THR A 2 25.01 -11.48 7.28
C THR A 2 24.64 -10.41 6.25
N LYS A 3 24.08 -9.27 6.69
CA LYS A 3 23.80 -8.12 5.82
C LYS A 3 25.05 -7.66 5.05
N GLN A 4 26.20 -7.69 5.74
CA GLN A 4 27.49 -7.34 5.17
C GLN A 4 27.89 -8.28 4.01
N ALA A 5 27.74 -9.59 4.17
CA ALA A 5 28.04 -10.56 3.12
C ALA A 5 27.16 -10.40 1.88
N ILE A 6 25.91 -9.93 2.04
CA ILE A 6 25.01 -9.62 0.92
C ILE A 6 25.51 -8.38 0.17
N ILE A 7 25.88 -7.32 0.89
CA ILE A 7 26.39 -6.07 0.29
C ILE A 7 27.65 -6.35 -0.54
N GLU A 8 28.62 -7.08 0.03
CA GLU A 8 29.88 -7.39 -0.64
C GLU A 8 29.66 -8.23 -1.92
N ARG A 9 28.77 -9.22 -1.84
CA ARG A 9 28.42 -10.04 -3.02
C ARG A 9 27.71 -9.22 -4.10
N THR A 10 26.80 -8.32 -3.72
CA THR A 10 26.09 -7.45 -4.66
C THR A 10 27.05 -6.46 -5.34
N LEU A 11 27.98 -5.86 -4.60
CA LEU A 11 29.01 -4.98 -5.18
C LEU A 11 29.90 -5.73 -6.19
N SER A 12 30.31 -6.95 -5.86
CA SER A 12 31.08 -7.81 -6.78
C SER A 12 30.33 -8.08 -8.09
N ILE A 13 29.03 -8.36 -8.01
CA ILE A 13 28.18 -8.58 -9.20
C ILE A 13 28.05 -7.29 -10.02
N LEU A 14 27.74 -6.16 -9.37
CA LEU A 14 27.55 -4.87 -10.03
C LEU A 14 28.81 -4.40 -10.76
N ASN A 15 30.00 -4.59 -10.16
CA ASN A 15 31.28 -4.21 -10.77
C ASN A 15 31.59 -4.96 -12.07
N ASN A 16 31.05 -6.17 -12.24
CA ASN A 16 31.26 -6.99 -13.45
C ASN A 16 30.12 -6.83 -14.47
N MET A 17 29.11 -6.00 -14.17
CA MET A 17 27.95 -5.83 -15.01
C MET A 17 28.17 -4.72 -16.04
N PRO A 18 27.66 -4.86 -17.28
CA PRO A 18 27.61 -3.75 -18.23
C PRO A 18 26.81 -2.58 -17.65
N ARG A 19 27.22 -1.34 -17.95
CA ARG A 19 26.61 -0.12 -17.39
C ARG A 19 25.08 -0.11 -17.44
N LYS A 20 24.49 -0.49 -18.58
CA LYS A 20 23.02 -0.55 -18.75
C LYS A 20 22.34 -1.48 -17.73
N GLY A 21 22.94 -2.62 -17.42
CA GLY A 21 22.40 -3.54 -16.42
C GLY A 21 22.51 -2.99 -15.00
N ALA A 22 23.61 -2.30 -14.69
CA ALA A 22 23.78 -1.66 -13.39
C ALA A 22 22.74 -0.54 -13.17
N ASP A 23 22.44 0.23 -14.21
CA ASP A 23 21.38 1.24 -14.20
C ASP A 23 20.00 0.60 -13.94
N GLU A 24 19.67 -0.52 -14.61
CA GLU A 24 18.41 -1.25 -14.36
C GLU A 24 18.29 -1.79 -12.92
N VAL A 25 19.39 -2.29 -12.35
CA VAL A 25 19.40 -2.75 -10.94
C VAL A 25 19.21 -1.58 -9.99
N LEU A 26 19.81 -0.42 -10.27
CA LEU A 26 19.63 0.79 -9.48
C LEU A 26 18.17 1.26 -9.52
N ASP A 27 17.55 1.31 -10.68
CA ASP A 27 16.14 1.67 -10.85
C ASP A 27 15.24 0.73 -10.07
N PHE A 28 15.51 -0.58 -10.13
CA PHE A 28 14.75 -1.57 -9.37
C PHE A 28 14.92 -1.42 -7.86
N ALA A 29 16.15 -1.17 -7.38
CA ALA A 29 16.42 -0.93 -5.98
C ALA A 29 15.68 0.31 -5.45
N ASN A 30 15.68 1.40 -6.23
CA ASN A 30 14.93 2.61 -5.91
C ASN A 30 13.41 2.35 -5.85
N LEU A 31 12.88 1.56 -6.80
CA LEU A 31 11.47 1.15 -6.79
C LEU A 31 11.11 0.38 -5.51
N LEU A 32 11.96 -0.55 -5.09
CA LEU A 32 11.74 -1.33 -3.86
C LEU A 32 11.74 -0.44 -2.62
N LEU A 33 12.67 0.51 -2.53
CA LEU A 33 12.75 1.45 -1.42
C LEU A 33 11.48 2.31 -1.35
N LYS A 34 11.08 2.90 -2.47
CA LYS A 34 9.86 3.72 -2.55
C LYS A 34 8.61 2.95 -2.14
N ARG A 35 8.46 1.70 -2.60
CA ARG A 35 7.32 0.85 -2.22
C ARG A 35 7.29 0.52 -0.73
N HIS A 36 8.45 0.36 -0.11
CA HIS A 36 8.53 0.14 1.33
C HIS A 36 8.05 1.37 2.09
N GLU A 37 8.53 2.56 1.71
CA GLU A 37 8.11 3.84 2.30
C GLU A 37 6.60 4.09 2.13
N GLU A 38 6.08 3.88 0.92
CA GLU A 38 4.65 4.03 0.62
C GLU A 38 3.79 3.08 1.45
N ARG A 39 4.22 1.83 1.65
CA ARG A 39 3.51 0.86 2.51
C ARG A 39 3.49 1.31 3.95
N THR A 40 4.63 1.73 4.50
CA THR A 40 4.71 2.23 5.87
C THR A 40 3.82 3.46 6.07
N LEU A 41 3.82 4.40 5.11
CA LEU A 41 2.97 5.58 5.14
C LEU A 41 1.48 5.20 5.08
N SER A 42 1.11 4.33 4.15
CA SER A 42 -0.27 3.85 3.98
C SER A 42 -0.78 3.13 5.23
N GLN A 43 0.05 2.32 5.86
CA GLN A 43 -0.27 1.67 7.14
C GLN A 43 -0.49 2.70 8.26
N GLY A 44 0.37 3.71 8.36
CA GLY A 44 0.22 4.78 9.35
C GLY A 44 -1.08 5.58 9.13
N LEU A 45 -1.40 5.94 7.89
CA LEU A 45 -2.64 6.62 7.54
C LEU A 45 -3.87 5.77 7.87
N SER A 46 -3.84 4.47 7.56
CA SER A 46 -4.93 3.55 7.90
C SER A 46 -5.16 3.45 9.41
N GLN A 47 -4.09 3.36 10.21
CA GLN A 47 -4.19 3.34 11.67
C GLN A 47 -4.76 4.65 12.24
N LEU A 48 -4.29 5.79 11.74
CA LEU A 48 -4.79 7.11 12.16
C LEU A 48 -6.27 7.28 11.79
N SER A 49 -6.67 6.85 10.60
CA SER A 49 -8.07 6.89 10.18
C SER A 49 -8.95 5.95 11.00
N ALA A 50 -8.48 4.73 11.28
CA ALA A 50 -9.24 3.75 12.06
C ALA A 50 -9.41 4.13 13.53
N GLY A 51 -8.47 4.90 14.09
CA GLY A 51 -8.57 5.41 15.46
C GLY A 51 -9.22 6.80 15.57
N SER A 52 -9.63 7.41 14.46
CA SER A 52 -10.17 8.76 14.42
C SER A 52 -11.70 8.75 14.51
N ALA A 53 -12.23 9.28 15.62
CA ALA A 53 -13.67 9.45 15.83
C ALA A 53 -14.38 10.25 14.72
N ALA A 54 -13.63 11.12 14.02
CA ALA A 54 -14.17 11.89 12.89
C ALA A 54 -14.58 11.00 11.68
N MET A 55 -14.16 9.73 11.65
CA MET A 55 -14.46 8.78 10.57
C MET A 55 -15.38 7.64 11.00
N ASP A 56 -15.88 7.66 12.24
CA ASP A 56 -16.77 6.62 12.78
C ASP A 56 -18.06 6.48 11.95
N PHE A 57 -18.54 7.58 11.36
CA PHE A 57 -19.70 7.60 10.46
C PHE A 57 -19.55 6.68 9.23
N LEU A 58 -18.32 6.34 8.82
CA LEU A 58 -18.07 5.41 7.71
C LEU A 58 -18.31 3.94 8.11
N GLN A 59 -18.32 3.63 9.41
CA GLN A 59 -18.63 2.29 9.93
C GLN A 59 -20.13 2.07 10.14
N GLU A 60 -20.91 3.14 10.15
CA GLU A 60 -22.36 3.07 10.26
C GLU A 60 -22.94 2.78 8.88
N GLU A 61 -23.42 1.55 8.66
CA GLU A 61 -24.35 1.28 7.56
C GLU A 61 -25.68 1.93 7.94
N GLU A 62 -25.92 3.16 7.48
CA GLU A 62 -27.27 3.71 7.48
C GLU A 62 -28.12 2.91 6.49
N ASP A 63 -29.23 2.34 6.94
CA ASP A 63 -30.27 1.79 6.07
C ASP A 63 -30.86 2.94 5.22
N LEU A 64 -30.21 3.22 4.09
CA LEU A 64 -30.46 4.40 3.24
C LEU A 64 -31.89 4.43 2.68
N TYR A 65 -32.48 3.24 2.46
CA TYR A 65 -33.84 3.09 1.97
C TYR A 65 -34.46 1.81 2.53
N THR A 66 -35.66 1.95 3.08
CA THR A 66 -36.49 0.87 3.59
C THR A 66 -37.73 0.68 2.71
N LEU A 67 -38.47 -0.41 2.92
CA LEU A 67 -39.77 -0.59 2.27
C LEU A 67 -40.77 0.53 2.62
N ALA A 68 -40.57 1.22 3.76
CA ALA A 68 -41.40 2.35 4.15
C ALA A 68 -41.19 3.59 3.26
N ASP A 69 -40.06 3.68 2.55
CA ASP A 69 -39.74 4.78 1.62
C ASP A 69 -40.38 4.60 0.23
N LEU A 70 -41.01 3.45 -0.02
CA LEU A 70 -41.66 3.16 -1.29
C LEU A 70 -42.97 3.96 -1.42
N LYS A 71 -43.04 4.83 -2.45
CA LYS A 71 -44.26 5.58 -2.79
C LYS A 71 -45.44 4.70 -3.21
N GLN A 72 -45.18 3.49 -3.69
CA GLN A 72 -46.20 2.56 -4.13
C GLN A 72 -45.73 1.13 -3.86
N VAL A 73 -46.55 0.36 -3.15
CA VAL A 73 -46.31 -1.05 -2.85
C VAL A 73 -47.41 -1.86 -3.53
N TYR A 74 -47.03 -2.79 -4.40
CA TYR A 74 -47.99 -3.67 -5.07
C TYR A 74 -48.09 -4.98 -4.31
N HIS A 75 -49.27 -5.27 -3.77
CA HIS A 75 -49.61 -6.57 -3.21
C HIS A 75 -50.40 -7.29 -4.30
N GLY A 76 -49.80 -8.34 -4.87
CA GLY A 76 -50.39 -9.12 -5.96
C GLY A 76 -51.76 -9.69 -5.64
#